data_AF-A0A6I2IYK0-F1
#
_entry.id   AF-A0A6I2IYK0-F1
#
_cell.length_a   1.000
_cell.length_b   1.000
_cell.length_c   1.000
_cell.angle_alpha   90.00
_cell.angle_beta   90.00
_cell.angle_gamma   90.00
#
_symmetry.space_group_name_H-M   'P 1'
#
loop_
_entity.id
_entity.type
_entity.pdbx_description
1 polymer ?
#
loop_
_entity_poly.entity_id
_entity_poly.type
_entity_poly.pdbx_seq_one_letter_code
_entity_poly.pdbx_strand_id
1 'polypeptide(L)'
;MFIFNQYRMKALSEASRLYYKKHALVMAVLLLICGACCLIYPFMSGLYLSYIIGMMFMVCGFYTLYCLVVFRQQHWKSKFVSAIFALAWLLLGYSFVANPMVGMNSLSIVFCCLFIIGGVSRIVSGFTMRGRSGAIWNIFIGIFDLLIAAIWLGMNTEQSYLFTTVFIGLEMIFSAGSFISLHKKLALAQPKRLASKDSK
;
A
#
# COMPACT_ATOMS: atom_id res chain seq x y z
N MET A 1 -6.69 1.76 8.68
CA MET A 1 -6.81 2.14 10.11
C MET A 1 -5.89 1.24 10.93
N PHE A 2 -4.65 1.67 11.19
CA PHE A 2 -3.73 0.97 12.08
C PHE A 2 -4.21 1.13 13.53
N ILE A 3 -4.97 0.17 14.03
CA ILE A 3 -5.31 0.07 15.46
C ILE A 3 -4.04 -0.45 16.15
N PHE A 4 -3.06 0.43 16.33
CA PHE A 4 -2.02 0.21 17.34
C PHE A 4 -2.71 0.32 18.69
N ASN A 5 -3.04 -0.85 19.24
CA ASN A 5 -3.56 -0.97 20.58
C ASN A 5 -2.60 -0.24 21.54
N GLN A 6 -3.06 0.83 22.18
CA GLN A 6 -2.20 1.70 23.01
C GLN A 6 -1.49 0.93 24.14
N TYR A 7 -2.04 -0.23 24.51
CA TYR A 7 -1.46 -1.15 25.47
C TYR A 7 -0.12 -1.77 25.00
N ARG A 8 0.03 -2.16 23.72
CA ARG A 8 1.32 -2.70 23.20
C ARG A 8 2.40 -1.62 23.11
N MET A 9 2.01 -0.39 22.83
CA MET A 9 2.94 0.75 22.72
C MET A 9 3.58 1.12 24.07
N LYS A 10 2.89 0.84 25.18
CA LYS A 10 3.43 1.01 26.54
C LYS A 10 4.31 -0.16 27.00
N ALA A 11 4.23 -1.31 26.32
CA ALA A 11 5.01 -2.51 26.62
C ALA A 11 6.34 -2.58 25.83
N LEU A 12 6.58 -1.68 24.87
CA LEU A 12 7.87 -1.60 24.17
C LEU A 12 8.97 -1.05 25.10
N SER A 13 10.15 -1.66 25.05
CA SER A 13 11.37 -1.14 25.69
C SER A 13 11.73 0.25 25.16
N GLU A 14 12.38 1.08 25.99
CA GLU A 14 12.73 2.46 25.61
C GLU A 14 13.60 2.53 24.35
N ALA A 15 14.51 1.58 24.18
CA ALA A 15 15.37 1.47 22.99
C ALA A 15 14.55 1.19 21.72
N SER A 16 13.69 0.18 21.72
CA SER A 16 12.89 -0.19 20.53
C SER A 16 11.97 0.95 20.09
N ARG A 17 11.37 1.67 21.05
CA ARG A 17 10.48 2.79 20.78
C ARG A 17 11.18 3.98 20.10
N LEU A 18 12.44 4.26 20.44
CA LEU A 18 13.22 5.32 19.79
C LEU A 18 13.54 4.96 18.33
N TYR A 19 13.87 3.69 18.05
CA TYR A 19 14.05 3.19 16.68
C TYR A 19 12.78 3.36 15.85
N TYR A 20 11.63 2.86 16.33
CA TYR A 20 10.35 3.00 15.62
C TYR A 20 9.97 4.47 15.38
N LYS A 21 10.26 5.38 16.32
CA LYS A 21 10.01 6.81 16.17
C LYS A 21 10.83 7.41 15.02
N LYS A 22 12.11 7.06 14.92
CA LYS A 22 13.00 7.51 13.82
C LYS A 22 12.54 6.93 12.48
N HIS A 23 12.27 5.62 12.41
CA HIS A 23 11.79 4.98 11.18
C HIS A 23 10.46 5.57 10.69
N ALA A 24 9.50 5.84 11.58
CA ALA A 24 8.23 6.45 11.20
C ALA A 24 8.39 7.85 10.59
N LEU A 25 9.31 8.67 11.10
CA LEU A 25 9.57 10.01 10.57
C LEU A 25 10.28 9.93 9.21
N VAL A 26 11.28 9.08 9.08
CA VAL A 26 11.99 8.87 7.81
C VAL A 26 11.01 8.42 6.72
N MET A 27 10.15 7.45 7.01
CA MET A 27 9.12 7.00 6.06
C MET A 27 8.17 8.14 5.70
N ALA A 28 7.67 8.91 6.67
CA ALA A 28 6.77 10.03 6.39
C ALA A 28 7.39 11.07 5.44
N VAL A 29 8.66 11.45 5.66
CA VAL A 29 9.36 12.42 4.81
C VAL A 29 9.57 11.86 3.41
N LEU A 30 10.00 10.60 3.28
CA LEU A 30 10.17 9.94 1.98
C LEU A 30 8.86 9.87 1.21
N LEU A 31 7.76 9.51 1.88
CA LEU A 31 6.41 9.44 1.28
C LEU A 31 5.91 10.82 0.84
N LEU A 32 6.19 11.89 1.60
CA LEU A 32 5.83 13.26 1.20
C LEU A 32 6.61 13.71 -0.04
N ILE A 33 7.92 13.48 -0.06
CA ILE A 33 8.77 13.88 -1.21
C ILE A 33 8.32 13.12 -2.45
N CYS A 34 8.18 11.80 -2.36
CA CYS A 34 7.77 10.98 -3.49
C CYS A 34 6.35 11.31 -3.95
N GLY A 35 5.40 11.49 -3.02
CA GLY A 35 4.04 11.91 -3.33
C GLY A 35 3.98 13.29 -4.00
N ALA A 36 4.78 14.26 -3.55
CA ALA A 36 4.88 15.56 -4.19
C ALA A 36 5.47 15.45 -5.61
N CYS A 37 6.52 14.66 -5.80
CA CYS A 37 7.08 14.38 -7.14
C CYS A 37 6.06 13.74 -8.08
N CYS A 38 5.25 12.79 -7.58
CA CYS A 38 4.16 12.18 -8.36
C CYS A 38 3.12 13.22 -8.84
N LEU A 39 2.83 14.24 -8.04
CA LEU A 39 1.85 15.28 -8.39
C LEU A 39 2.41 16.30 -9.37
N ILE A 40 3.70 16.65 -9.26
CA ILE A 40 4.32 17.65 -10.16
C ILE A 40 4.53 17.05 -11.55
N TYR A 41 5.00 15.81 -11.65
CA TYR A 41 5.29 15.13 -12.92
C TYR A 41 4.63 13.75 -13.00
N PRO A 42 3.28 13.67 -13.14
CA PRO A 42 2.54 12.41 -13.07
C PRO A 42 2.90 11.44 -14.20
N PHE A 43 3.18 11.94 -15.41
CA PHE A 43 3.57 11.07 -16.52
C PHE A 43 4.90 10.34 -16.26
N MET A 44 5.94 11.10 -15.86
CA MET A 44 7.25 10.53 -15.57
C MET A 44 7.19 9.61 -14.34
N SER A 45 6.48 10.00 -13.30
CA SER A 45 6.30 9.16 -12.11
C SER A 45 5.60 7.84 -12.44
N GLY A 46 4.58 7.86 -13.30
CA GLY A 46 3.87 6.66 -13.74
C GLY A 46 4.79 5.68 -14.47
N LEU A 47 5.70 6.18 -15.31
CA LEU A 47 6.73 5.36 -15.96
C LEU A 47 7.67 4.72 -14.93
N TYR A 48 8.20 5.49 -13.99
CA TYR A 48 9.07 4.96 -12.94
C TYR A 48 8.37 3.94 -12.05
N LEU A 49 7.11 4.18 -11.67
CA LEU A 49 6.29 3.23 -10.92
C LEU A 49 6.14 1.92 -11.69
N SER A 50 5.86 2.00 -12.99
CA SER A 50 5.76 0.83 -13.87
C SER A 50 7.07 0.02 -13.90
N TYR A 51 8.22 0.70 -14.02
CA TYR A 51 9.54 0.05 -13.96
C TYR A 51 9.80 -0.62 -12.60
N ILE A 52 9.55 0.09 -11.50
CA ILE A 52 9.77 -0.44 -10.14
C ILE A 52 8.90 -1.68 -9.91
N ILE A 53 7.63 -1.62 -10.31
CA ILE A 53 6.68 -2.72 -10.14
C ILE A 53 7.06 -3.90 -11.03
N GLY A 54 7.47 -3.65 -12.28
CA GLY A 54 7.98 -4.69 -13.17
C GLY A 54 9.22 -5.40 -12.61
N MET A 55 10.16 -4.64 -12.05
CA MET A 55 11.35 -5.17 -11.36
C MET A 55 10.97 -5.99 -10.12
N MET A 56 10.00 -5.54 -9.31
CA MET A 56 9.51 -6.28 -8.16
C MET A 56 8.87 -7.62 -8.57
N PHE A 57 8.09 -7.64 -9.66
CA PHE A 57 7.53 -8.87 -10.21
C PHE A 57 8.61 -9.83 -10.72
N MET A 58 9.67 -9.32 -11.34
CA MET A 58 10.82 -10.15 -11.69
C MET A 58 11.48 -10.80 -10.46
N VAL A 59 11.76 -10.01 -9.42
CA VAL A 59 12.34 -10.52 -8.16
C VAL A 59 11.43 -11.58 -7.52
N CYS A 60 10.12 -11.36 -7.51
CA CYS A 60 9.14 -12.33 -7.02
C CYS A 60 9.15 -13.62 -7.86
N GLY A 61 9.26 -13.50 -9.18
CA GLY A 61 9.37 -14.63 -10.10
C GLY A 61 10.63 -15.47 -9.85
N PHE A 62 11.79 -14.82 -9.72
CA PHE A 62 13.04 -15.50 -9.38
C PHE A 62 13.00 -16.16 -8.00
N TYR A 63 12.43 -15.49 -7.00
CA TYR A 63 12.25 -16.07 -5.67
C TYR A 63 11.35 -17.31 -5.69
N THR A 64 10.25 -17.24 -6.44
CA THR A 64 9.33 -18.38 -6.62
C THR A 64 10.03 -19.55 -7.31
N LEU A 65 10.86 -19.28 -8.31
CA LEU A 65 11.69 -20.27 -8.98
C LEU A 65 12.74 -20.89 -8.03
N TYR A 66 13.40 -20.06 -7.21
CA TYR A 66 14.37 -20.52 -6.21
C TYR A 66 13.73 -21.44 -5.18
N CYS A 67 12.57 -21.06 -4.62
CA CYS A 67 11.80 -21.90 -3.72
C CYS A 67 11.43 -23.26 -4.35
N LEU A 68 11.10 -23.29 -5.65
CA LEU A 68 10.78 -24.51 -6.36
C LEU A 68 11.98 -25.48 -6.44
N VAL A 69 13.21 -24.96 -6.55
CA VAL A 69 14.44 -25.77 -6.57
C VAL A 69 14.80 -26.29 -5.18
N VAL A 70 14.68 -25.44 -4.15
CA VAL A 70 15.03 -25.78 -2.76
C VAL A 70 14.05 -26.78 -2.15
N PHE A 71 12.74 -26.60 -2.36
CA PHE A 71 11.72 -27.49 -1.80
C PHE A 71 11.41 -28.67 -2.74
N ARG A 72 12.36 -29.61 -2.84
CA ARG A 72 12.27 -30.77 -3.74
C ARG A 72 11.20 -31.80 -3.37
N GLN A 73 10.65 -31.75 -2.15
CA GLN A 73 9.71 -32.75 -1.59
C GLN A 73 8.22 -32.46 -1.87
N GLN A 74 7.90 -31.47 -2.69
CA GLN A 74 6.51 -31.05 -2.91
C GLN A 74 5.77 -31.98 -3.89
N HIS A 75 4.48 -32.22 -3.64
CA HIS A 75 3.60 -32.98 -4.54
C HIS A 75 3.65 -32.42 -5.98
N TRP A 76 3.60 -33.31 -6.99
CA TRP A 76 3.68 -32.95 -8.41
C TRP A 76 2.74 -31.81 -8.79
N LYS A 77 1.47 -31.84 -8.33
CA LYS A 77 0.48 -30.79 -8.60
C LYS A 77 0.93 -29.40 -8.12
N SER A 78 1.54 -29.31 -6.93
CA SER A 78 1.99 -28.04 -6.37
C SER A 78 3.23 -27.51 -7.11
N LYS A 79 4.13 -28.38 -7.58
CA LYS A 79 5.29 -27.96 -8.38
C LYS A 79 4.87 -27.34 -9.70
N PHE A 80 3.92 -27.97 -10.41
CA PHE A 80 3.38 -27.43 -11.67
C PHE A 80 2.74 -26.05 -11.48
N VAL A 81 1.91 -25.88 -10.45
CA VAL A 81 1.27 -24.59 -10.16
C VAL A 81 2.32 -23.53 -9.85
N SER A 82 3.28 -23.80 -8.97
CA SER A 82 4.35 -22.85 -8.65
C SER A 82 5.24 -22.50 -9.84
N ALA A 83 5.51 -23.45 -10.74
CA ALA A 83 6.28 -23.19 -11.96
C ALA A 83 5.52 -22.25 -12.92
N ILE A 84 4.22 -22.48 -13.12
CA ILE A 84 3.37 -21.61 -13.93
C ILE A 84 3.32 -20.20 -13.34
N PHE A 85 3.16 -20.08 -12.02
CA PHE A 85 3.17 -18.77 -11.35
C PHE A 85 4.54 -18.07 -11.48
N ALA A 86 5.65 -18.78 -11.29
CA ALA A 86 6.98 -18.19 -11.45
C ALA A 86 7.19 -17.63 -12.87
N LEU A 87 6.79 -18.41 -13.88
CA LEU A 87 6.87 -17.98 -15.28
C LEU A 87 5.94 -16.79 -15.55
N ALA A 88 4.71 -16.82 -15.04
CA ALA A 88 3.76 -15.72 -15.18
C ALA A 88 4.30 -14.41 -14.56
N TRP A 89 4.89 -14.48 -13.36
CA TRP A 89 5.51 -13.32 -12.70
C TRP A 89 6.69 -12.76 -13.50
N LEU A 90 7.56 -13.62 -14.03
CA LEU A 90 8.69 -13.21 -14.86
C LEU A 90 8.23 -12.56 -16.17
N LEU A 91 7.24 -13.15 -16.86
CA LEU A 91 6.68 -12.62 -18.11
C LEU A 91 5.96 -11.29 -17.89
N LEU A 92 5.18 -11.16 -16.82
CA LEU A 92 4.54 -9.90 -16.44
C LEU A 92 5.57 -8.82 -16.11
N GLY A 93 6.55 -9.15 -15.26
CA GLY A 93 7.63 -8.23 -14.91
C GLY A 93 8.42 -7.76 -16.12
N TYR A 94 8.78 -8.69 -17.01
CA TYR A 94 9.47 -8.38 -18.26
C TYR A 94 8.64 -7.48 -19.18
N SER A 95 7.35 -7.76 -19.32
CA SER A 95 6.45 -6.95 -20.16
C SER A 95 6.34 -5.51 -19.67
N PHE A 96 6.33 -5.31 -18.35
CA PHE A 96 6.27 -3.98 -17.73
C PHE A 96 7.59 -3.22 -17.93
N VAL A 97 8.74 -3.89 -17.82
CA VAL A 97 10.06 -3.25 -18.03
C VAL A 97 10.31 -2.97 -19.52
N ALA A 98 9.93 -3.88 -20.42
CA ALA A 98 10.10 -3.70 -21.85
C ALA A 98 9.17 -2.61 -22.42
N ASN A 99 7.91 -2.57 -21.96
CA ASN A 99 6.91 -1.60 -22.38
C ASN A 99 6.23 -0.97 -21.15
N PRO A 100 6.80 0.09 -20.57
CA PRO A 100 6.28 0.70 -19.34
C PRO A 100 4.85 1.25 -19.50
N MET A 101 4.44 1.60 -20.73
CA MET A 101 3.06 2.01 -21.04
C MET A 101 2.04 0.90 -20.73
N VAL A 102 2.38 -0.36 -21.02
CA VAL A 102 1.52 -1.50 -20.70
C VAL A 102 1.39 -1.65 -19.18
N GLY A 103 2.49 -1.46 -18.46
CA GLY A 103 2.47 -1.52 -17.00
C GLY A 103 1.65 -0.39 -16.36
N MET A 104 1.73 0.83 -16.89
CA MET A 104 0.90 1.96 -16.44
C MET A 104 -0.59 1.70 -16.65
N ASN A 105 -0.98 1.18 -17.83
CA ASN A 105 -2.37 0.83 -18.09
C ASN A 105 -2.84 -0.34 -17.19
N SER A 106 -1.99 -1.34 -17.01
CA SER A 106 -2.31 -2.49 -16.15
C SER A 106 -2.47 -2.07 -14.69
N LEU A 107 -1.64 -1.16 -14.19
CA LEU A 107 -1.78 -0.55 -12.87
C LEU A 107 -3.12 0.16 -12.73
N SER A 108 -3.51 0.94 -13.73
CA SER A 108 -4.80 1.61 -13.75
C SER A 108 -5.98 0.65 -13.60
N ILE A 109 -5.98 -0.43 -14.38
CA ILE A 109 -7.02 -1.47 -14.33
C ILE A 109 -7.04 -2.13 -12.94
N VAL A 110 -5.88 -2.47 -12.39
CA VAL A 110 -5.77 -3.06 -11.05
C VAL A 110 -6.34 -2.12 -9.99
N PHE A 111 -5.99 -0.83 -10.01
CA PHE A 111 -6.55 0.14 -9.08
C PHE A 111 -8.08 0.26 -9.23
N CYS A 112 -8.59 0.31 -10.46
CA CYS A 112 -10.03 0.31 -10.70
C CYS A 112 -10.71 -0.92 -10.07
N CYS A 113 -10.15 -2.12 -10.24
CA CYS A 113 -10.65 -3.34 -9.60
C CYS A 113 -10.57 -3.25 -8.06
N LEU A 114 -9.47 -2.72 -7.51
CA LEU A 114 -9.31 -2.54 -6.06
C LEU A 114 -10.34 -1.57 -5.49
N PHE A 115 -10.70 -0.51 -6.22
CA PHE A 115 -11.77 0.41 -5.82
C PHE A 115 -13.14 -0.26 -5.81
N ILE A 116 -13.44 -1.10 -6.81
CA ILE A 116 -14.70 -1.87 -6.84
C ILE A 116 -14.77 -2.82 -5.65
N ILE A 117 -13.73 -3.65 -5.46
CA ILE A 117 -13.67 -4.65 -4.39
C ILE A 117 -13.68 -3.95 -3.02
N GLY A 118 -12.90 -2.88 -2.86
CA GLY A 118 -12.82 -2.08 -1.64
C GLY A 118 -14.13 -1.38 -1.30
N GLY A 119 -14.78 -0.78 -2.30
CA GLY A 119 -16.08 -0.13 -2.17
C GLY A 119 -17.17 -1.09 -1.74
N VAL A 120 -17.30 -2.23 -2.44
CA VAL A 120 -18.25 -3.30 -2.07
C VAL A 120 -17.95 -3.81 -0.66
N SER A 121 -16.69 -4.11 -0.34
CA SER A 121 -16.28 -4.62 0.97
C SER A 121 -16.62 -3.64 2.11
N ARG A 122 -16.44 -2.33 1.89
CA ARG A 122 -16.78 -1.28 2.86
C ARG A 122 -18.29 -1.14 3.04
N ILE A 123 -19.06 -1.22 1.96
CA ILE A 123 -20.53 -1.20 2.02
C ILE A 123 -21.04 -2.41 2.83
N VAL A 124 -20.60 -3.62 2.49
CA VAL A 124 -20.97 -4.85 3.21
C VAL A 124 -20.59 -4.74 4.68
N SER A 125 -19.36 -4.33 4.98
CA SER A 125 -18.89 -4.15 6.37
C SER A 125 -19.70 -3.11 7.13
N GLY A 126 -20.13 -2.03 6.46
CA GLY A 126 -20.98 -1.00 7.04
C GLY A 126 -22.36 -1.51 7.43
N PHE A 127 -22.95 -2.40 6.61
CA PHE A 127 -24.21 -3.07 6.96
C PHE A 127 -24.04 -4.09 8.09
N THR A 128 -22.96 -4.86 8.10
CA THR A 128 -22.67 -5.84 9.17
C THR A 128 -22.41 -5.16 10.52
N MET A 129 -21.86 -3.94 10.53
CA MET A 129 -21.56 -3.17 11.75
C MET A 129 -22.70 -2.23 12.17
N ARG A 130 -23.93 -2.41 11.67
CA ARG A 130 -25.11 -1.63 12.08
C ARG A 130 -25.23 -1.61 13.62
N GLY A 131 -25.05 -0.43 14.21
CA GLY A 131 -25.08 -0.21 15.67
C GLY A 131 -23.79 0.31 16.30
N ARG A 132 -22.64 0.29 15.59
CA ARG A 132 -21.40 0.94 16.04
C ARG A 132 -21.27 2.35 15.46
N SER A 133 -20.77 3.29 16.27
CA SER A 133 -20.43 4.65 15.82
C SER A 133 -19.41 4.57 14.67
N GLY A 134 -19.80 5.06 13.48
CA GLY A 134 -18.98 5.03 12.26
C GLY A 134 -19.47 4.10 11.14
N ALA A 135 -20.50 3.27 11.36
CA ALA A 135 -21.04 2.38 10.32
C ALA A 135 -21.55 3.15 9.08
N ILE A 136 -22.26 4.27 9.29
CA ILE A 136 -22.77 5.13 8.21
C ILE A 136 -21.61 5.74 7.41
N TRP A 137 -20.55 6.18 8.09
CA TRP A 137 -19.35 6.71 7.43
C TRP A 137 -18.68 5.67 6.54
N ASN A 138 -18.61 4.40 6.97
CA ASN A 138 -18.01 3.34 6.17
C ASN A 138 -18.80 3.05 4.88
N ILE A 139 -20.14 3.08 4.95
CA ILE A 139 -21.00 2.93 3.77
C ILE A 139 -20.79 4.10 2.81
N PHE A 140 -20.77 5.33 3.32
CA PHE A 140 -20.58 6.53 2.50
C PHE A 140 -19.25 6.49 1.76
N ILE A 141 -18.16 6.14 2.43
CA ILE A 141 -16.84 5.98 1.82
C ILE A 141 -16.87 4.88 0.73
N GLY A 142 -17.54 3.75 0.99
CA GLY A 142 -17.64 2.68 0.00
C GLY A 142 -18.44 3.06 -1.26
N ILE A 143 -19.46 3.91 -1.12
CA ILE A 143 -20.20 4.47 -2.26
C ILE A 143 -19.29 5.40 -3.08
N PHE A 144 -18.50 6.24 -2.42
CA PHE A 144 -17.51 7.09 -3.09
C PHE A 144 -16.48 6.28 -3.86
N ASP A 145 -15.96 5.20 -3.27
CA ASP A 145 -15.01 4.30 -3.93
C ASP A 145 -15.59 3.70 -5.22
N LEU A 146 -16.87 3.28 -5.19
CA LEU A 146 -17.58 2.78 -6.38
C LEU A 146 -17.83 3.86 -7.43
N LEU A 147 -18.16 5.07 -7.00
CA LEU A 147 -18.36 6.21 -7.90
C LEU A 147 -17.06 6.57 -8.63
N ILE A 148 -15.94 6.59 -7.89
CA ILE A 148 -14.62 6.80 -8.47
C ILE A 148 -14.31 5.72 -9.50
N ALA A 149 -14.55 4.43 -9.18
CA ALA A 149 -14.36 3.34 -10.14
C ALA A 149 -15.25 3.47 -11.40
N ALA A 150 -16.51 3.87 -11.22
CA ALA A 150 -17.43 4.06 -12.34
C ALA A 150 -16.97 5.17 -13.30
N ILE A 151 -16.50 6.29 -12.76
CA ILE A 151 -15.90 7.37 -13.56
C ILE A 151 -14.65 6.85 -14.28
N TRP A 152 -13.81 6.11 -13.57
CA TRP A 152 -12.56 5.57 -14.10
C TRP A 152 -12.77 4.64 -15.31
N LEU A 153 -13.79 3.79 -15.29
CA LEU A 153 -14.15 2.92 -16.41
C LEU A 153 -14.60 3.69 -17.66
N GLY A 154 -15.12 4.91 -17.50
CA GLY A 154 -15.52 5.78 -18.60
C GLY A 154 -14.39 6.61 -19.21
N MET A 155 -13.17 6.54 -18.65
CA MET A 155 -12.03 7.35 -19.10
C MET A 155 -11.25 6.67 -20.23
N ASN A 156 -10.70 7.47 -21.15
CA ASN A 156 -9.73 7.00 -22.15
C ASN A 156 -8.46 6.46 -21.48
N THR A 157 -7.73 5.57 -22.16
CA THR A 157 -6.49 4.94 -21.65
C THR A 157 -5.48 5.97 -21.15
N GLU A 158 -5.30 7.08 -21.86
CA GLU A 158 -4.37 8.14 -21.47
C GLU A 158 -4.73 8.83 -20.15
N GLN A 159 -6.01 9.17 -20.00
CA GLN A 159 -6.50 9.83 -18.80
C GLN A 159 -6.50 8.87 -17.61
N SER A 160 -6.77 7.59 -17.87
CA SER A 160 -6.84 6.52 -16.88
C SER A 160 -5.50 6.33 -16.14
N TYR A 161 -4.39 6.18 -16.85
CA TYR A 161 -3.08 6.01 -16.19
C TYR A 161 -2.58 7.28 -15.49
N LEU A 162 -2.89 8.48 -16.02
CA LEU A 162 -2.53 9.74 -15.37
C LEU A 162 -3.28 9.90 -14.06
N PHE A 163 -4.59 9.64 -14.08
CA PHE A 163 -5.43 9.65 -12.89
C PHE A 163 -4.94 8.66 -11.85
N THR A 164 -4.57 7.43 -12.27
CA THR A 164 -3.96 6.42 -11.39
C THR A 164 -2.74 6.97 -10.67
N THR A 165 -1.83 7.61 -11.42
CA THR A 165 -0.55 8.06 -10.86
C THR A 165 -0.73 9.23 -9.89
N VAL A 166 -1.62 10.16 -10.23
CA VAL A 166 -2.02 11.25 -9.33
C VAL A 166 -2.66 10.67 -8.07
N PHE A 167 -3.54 9.67 -8.22
CA PHE A 167 -4.19 9.02 -7.10
C PHE A 167 -3.18 8.32 -6.17
N ILE A 168 -2.21 7.59 -6.73
CA ILE A 168 -1.09 7.00 -5.98
C ILE A 168 -0.33 8.11 -5.22
N GLY A 169 -0.01 9.23 -5.88
CA GLY A 169 0.66 10.37 -5.25
C GLY A 169 -0.12 10.95 -4.06
N LEU A 170 -1.44 11.11 -4.22
CA LEU A 170 -2.33 11.55 -3.14
C LEU A 170 -2.35 10.53 -1.98
N GLU A 171 -2.46 9.24 -2.30
CA GLU A 171 -2.45 8.17 -1.29
C GLU A 171 -1.14 8.19 -0.48
N MET A 172 0.01 8.40 -1.14
CA MET A 172 1.30 8.52 -0.48
C MET A 172 1.36 9.70 0.50
N ILE A 173 0.78 10.84 0.14
CA ILE A 173 0.71 12.03 1.02
C ILE A 173 -0.20 11.76 2.23
N PHE A 174 -1.38 11.17 2.01
CA PHE A 174 -2.27 10.79 3.12
C PHE A 174 -1.63 9.74 4.05
N SER A 175 -0.90 8.79 3.47
CA SER A 175 -0.14 7.79 4.21
C SER A 175 0.97 8.44 5.05
N ALA A 176 1.69 9.42 4.50
CA ALA A 176 2.69 10.18 5.25
C ALA A 176 2.08 10.92 6.45
N GLY A 177 0.92 11.57 6.26
CA GLY A 177 0.18 12.22 7.37
C GLY A 177 -0.17 11.23 8.49
N SER A 178 -0.52 10.00 8.13
CA SER A 178 -0.77 8.92 9.11
C SER A 178 0.49 8.54 9.90
N PHE A 179 1.65 8.45 9.24
CA PHE A 179 2.94 8.22 9.91
C PHE A 179 3.36 9.38 10.82
N ILE A 180 3.09 10.62 10.44
CA ILE A 180 3.33 11.81 11.29
C ILE A 180 2.44 11.78 12.53
N SER A 181 1.16 11.44 12.37
CA SER A 181 0.23 11.27 13.50
C SER A 181 0.71 10.18 14.46
N LEU A 182 1.20 9.05 13.92
CA LEU A 182 1.84 8.00 14.72
C LEU A 182 3.05 8.55 15.48
N HIS A 183 3.99 9.22 14.80
CA HIS A 183 5.16 9.84 15.43
C HIS A 183 4.79 10.77 16.60
N LYS A 184 3.79 11.64 16.42
CA LYS A 184 3.30 12.54 17.49
C LYS A 184 2.78 11.75 18.70
N LYS A 185 2.05 10.66 18.49
CA LYS A 185 1.57 9.79 19.57
C LYS A 185 2.72 9.09 20.31
N LEU A 186 3.78 8.67 19.60
CA LEU A 186 4.98 8.14 20.25
C LEU A 186 5.73 9.21 21.05
N ALA A 187 5.71 10.48 20.64
CA ALA A 187 6.33 11.58 21.38
C ALA A 187 5.57 11.92 22.67
N LEU A 188 4.24 12.03 22.61
CA LEU A 188 3.38 12.40 23.74
C LEU A 188 3.32 11.38 24.88
N ALA A 189 3.73 10.13 24.65
CA ALA A 189 3.83 9.13 25.71
C ALA A 189 5.27 9.03 26.31
N GLN A 190 6.20 9.92 25.96
CA GLN A 190 7.50 10.09 26.64
C GLN A 190 7.53 11.05 27.84
N PRO A 191 6.78 12.18 27.90
CA PRO A 191 7.00 13.21 28.93
C PRO A 191 6.60 12.78 30.35
N LYS A 192 5.80 11.71 30.52
CA LYS A 192 5.28 11.33 31.85
C LYS A 192 6.17 10.36 32.66
N ARG A 193 7.22 9.77 32.08
CA ARG A 193 8.12 8.83 32.81
C ARG A 193 9.49 9.40 33.15
N LEU A 194 9.98 10.38 32.41
CA LEU A 194 11.25 11.06 32.74
C LEU A 194 11.09 11.98 33.96
N ALA A 195 9.94 12.65 34.09
CA ALA A 195 9.63 13.48 35.27
C ALA A 195 9.42 12.69 36.58
N SER A 196 9.21 11.36 36.53
CA SER A 196 9.09 10.54 37.75
C SER A 196 10.39 9.83 38.13
N LYS A 197 11.43 9.92 37.30
CA LYS A 197 12.74 9.28 37.54
C LYS A 197 13.73 10.25 38.20
N ASP A 198 13.46 11.56 38.14
CA ASP A 198 14.21 12.63 38.83
C ASP A 198 13.68 12.95 40.24
N SER A 199 12.70 12.18 40.76
CA SER A 199 12.09 12.40 42.08
C SER A 199 12.34 11.26 43.09
N LYS A 200 13.38 10.46 42.90
CA LYS A 200 13.83 9.48 43.90
C LYS A 200 15.34 9.48 44.05
#